data_AF-A0A679IZ89-F1
#
_entry.id   AF-A0A679IZ89-F1
#
_cell.length_a   1.000
_cell.length_b   1.000
_cell.length_c   1.000
_cell.angle_alpha   90.00
_cell.angle_beta   90.00
_cell.angle_gamma   90.00
#
_symmetry.space_group_name_H-M   'P 1'
#
loop_
_entity.id
_entity.type
_entity.pdbx_description
1 polymer ?
#
loop_
_entity_poly.entity_id
_entity_poly.type
_entity_poly.pdbx_seq_one_letter_code
_entity_poly.pdbx_strand_id
1 'polypeptide(L)'
;MGIVKISDLMHENLRVAGNALSRSINAQAEHWMRIGMLAELHPALDHREICQLLIRAEQAGGFDMATLSASLAPPAAPPQAAPQDVPRRPAAAPRKAMADARA
;
A
#
# COMPACT_ATOMS: atom_id res chain seq x y z
N MET A 1 31.58 -5.16 -0.01
CA MET A 1 30.44 -6.09 0.08
C MET A 1 30.58 -6.90 1.36
N GLY A 2 29.58 -6.87 2.25
CA GLY A 2 29.57 -7.73 3.44
C GLY A 2 29.34 -9.18 3.02
N ILE A 3 30.23 -10.09 3.42
CA ILE A 3 30.09 -11.51 3.10
C ILE A 3 29.19 -12.14 4.17
N VAL A 4 28.01 -12.59 3.77
CA VAL A 4 27.14 -13.39 4.65
C VAL A 4 27.66 -14.82 4.66
N LYS A 5 27.99 -15.34 5.84
CA LYS A 5 28.38 -16.75 6.00
C LYS A 5 27.13 -17.62 5.95
N ILE A 6 27.13 -18.60 5.05
CA ILE A 6 26.09 -19.63 4.92
C ILE A 6 26.77 -20.98 5.15
N SER A 7 26.09 -21.94 5.77
CA SER A 7 26.66 -23.28 5.96
C SER A 7 26.84 -24.01 4.62
N ASP A 8 27.83 -24.89 4.54
CA ASP A 8 28.12 -25.66 3.32
C ASP A 8 26.89 -26.44 2.83
N LEU A 9 26.15 -27.06 3.76
CA LEU A 9 24.91 -27.77 3.44
C LEU A 9 23.85 -26.85 2.80
N MET A 10 23.66 -25.64 3.34
CA MET A 10 22.70 -24.70 2.75
C MET A 10 23.19 -24.15 1.41
N HIS A 11 24.49 -23.94 1.25
CA HIS A 11 25.07 -23.51 -0.01
C HIS A 11 24.82 -24.55 -1.12
N GLU A 12 25.00 -25.84 -0.83
CA GLU A 12 24.69 -26.92 -1.78
C GLU A 12 23.19 -27.01 -2.10
N ASN A 13 22.31 -26.90 -1.09
CA ASN A 13 20.87 -26.87 -1.32
C ASN A 13 20.44 -25.69 -2.21
N LEU A 14 21.01 -24.50 -1.98
CA LEU A 14 20.80 -23.31 -2.80
C LEU A 14 21.27 -23.52 -4.24
N ARG A 15 22.40 -24.20 -4.44
CA ARG A 15 22.94 -24.54 -5.77
C ARG A 15 21.99 -25.45 -6.55
N VAL A 16 21.48 -26.51 -5.91
CA VAL A 16 20.52 -27.43 -6.53
C VAL A 16 19.23 -26.72 -6.90
N ALA A 17 18.66 -25.95 -5.97
CA ALA A 17 17.43 -25.19 -6.21
C ALA A 17 17.61 -24.13 -7.31
N GLY A 18 18.73 -23.40 -7.30
CA GLY A 18 19.06 -22.41 -8.33
C GLY A 18 19.10 -23.02 -9.72
N ASN A 19 19.76 -24.18 -9.88
CA ASN A 19 19.78 -24.90 -11.15
C ASN A 19 18.38 -25.33 -11.60
N ALA A 20 17.54 -25.83 -10.69
CA ALA A 20 16.16 -26.24 -11.02
C ALA A 20 15.24 -25.06 -11.39
N LEU A 21 15.48 -23.88 -10.82
CA LEU A 21 14.70 -22.66 -11.04
C LEU A 21 15.33 -21.71 -12.07
N SER A 22 16.43 -22.12 -12.72
CA SER A 22 17.21 -21.30 -13.65
C SER A 22 17.65 -19.94 -13.06
N ARG A 23 18.11 -19.94 -11.81
CA ARG A 23 18.60 -18.76 -11.05
C ARG A 23 19.99 -19.00 -10.47
N SER A 24 20.79 -17.94 -10.36
CA SER A 24 22.08 -18.01 -9.64
C SER A 24 21.88 -18.14 -8.12
N ILE A 25 22.92 -18.58 -7.41
CA ILE A 25 22.90 -18.67 -5.94
C ILE A 25 22.59 -17.31 -5.30
N ASN A 26 23.21 -16.24 -5.80
CA ASN A 26 22.96 -14.88 -5.30
C ASN A 26 21.51 -14.47 -5.56
N ALA A 27 20.97 -14.73 -6.76
CA ALA A 27 19.58 -14.41 -7.07
C ALA A 27 18.60 -15.20 -6.17
N GLN A 28 18.92 -16.44 -5.84
CA GLN A 28 18.12 -17.26 -4.92
C GLN A 28 18.18 -16.73 -3.49
N ALA A 29 19.36 -16.32 -3.02
CA ALA A 29 19.54 -15.71 -1.71
C ALA A 29 18.78 -14.37 -1.61
N GLU A 30 18.93 -13.48 -2.59
CA GLU A 30 18.20 -12.21 -2.65
C GLU A 30 16.68 -12.43 -2.67
N HIS A 31 16.20 -13.41 -3.44
CA HIS A 31 14.77 -13.74 -3.50
C HIS A 31 14.21 -14.10 -2.12
N TRP A 32 14.90 -14.97 -1.38
CA TRP A 32 14.47 -15.35 -0.04
C TRP A 32 14.61 -14.22 0.98
N MET A 33 15.64 -13.37 0.87
CA MET A 33 15.75 -12.18 1.72
C MET A 33 14.58 -11.21 1.51
N ARG A 34 14.19 -10.97 0.25
CA ARG A 34 13.01 -10.13 -0.08
C ARG A 34 11.72 -10.73 0.45
N ILE A 35 11.50 -12.04 0.28
CA ILE A 35 10.33 -12.73 0.82
C ILE A 35 10.28 -12.62 2.35
N GLY A 36 11.38 -12.95 3.04
CA GLY A 36 11.43 -12.91 4.50
C GLY A 36 11.18 -11.52 5.06
N MET A 37 11.79 -10.49 4.45
CA MET A 37 11.56 -9.11 4.85
C MET A 37 10.10 -8.68 4.67
N LEU A 38 9.47 -9.02 3.54
CA LEU A 38 8.07 -8.69 3.30
C LEU A 38 7.12 -9.44 4.23
N ALA A 39 7.41 -10.71 4.53
CA ALA A 39 6.61 -11.50 5.46
C ALA A 39 6.70 -10.95 6.90
N GLU A 40 7.87 -10.47 7.31
CA GLU A 40 8.07 -9.83 8.62
C GLU A 40 7.34 -8.48 8.72
N LEU A 41 7.46 -7.63 7.68
CA LEU A 41 6.85 -6.29 7.68
C LEU A 41 5.34 -6.30 7.43
N HIS A 42 4.85 -7.32 6.72
CA HIS A 42 3.44 -7.47 6.38
C HIS A 42 2.94 -8.88 6.72
N PRO A 43 2.76 -9.21 8.01
CA PRO A 43 2.39 -10.56 8.46
C PRO A 43 1.02 -11.05 7.96
N ALA A 44 0.18 -10.13 7.47
CA ALA A 44 -1.13 -10.46 6.91
C ALA A 44 -1.07 -10.93 5.45
N LEU A 45 0.04 -10.68 4.75
CA LEU A 45 0.20 -11.13 3.36
C LEU A 45 0.63 -12.59 3.32
N ASP A 46 -0.01 -13.37 2.46
CA ASP A 46 0.43 -14.73 2.18
C ASP A 46 1.59 -14.77 1.17
N HIS A 47 2.19 -15.95 1.00
CA HIS A 47 3.31 -16.12 0.07
C HIS A 47 2.96 -15.76 -1.39
N ARG A 48 1.73 -16.03 -1.82
CA ARG A 48 1.26 -15.73 -3.18
C ARG A 48 1.16 -14.21 -3.37
N GLU A 49 0.62 -13.49 -2.40
CA GLU A 49 0.50 -12.03 -2.41
C GLU A 49 1.89 -11.36 -2.40
N ILE A 50 2.82 -11.88 -1.59
CA ILE A 50 4.23 -11.44 -1.59
C ILE A 50 4.85 -11.64 -2.98
N CYS A 51 4.65 -12.80 -3.62
CA CYS A 51 5.16 -13.04 -4.96
C CYS A 51 4.59 -12.06 -6.00
N GLN A 52 3.29 -11.77 -5.93
CA GLN A 52 2.65 -10.79 -6.81
C GLN A 52 3.22 -9.39 -6.60
N LEU A 53 3.47 -9.00 -5.34
CA LEU A 53 4.10 -7.72 -5.01
C LEU A 53 5.50 -7.61 -5.62
N LEU A 54 6.32 -8.65 -5.50
CA LEU A 54 7.67 -8.70 -6.08
C LEU A 54 7.64 -8.58 -7.62
N ILE A 55 6.70 -9.25 -8.27
CA ILE A 55 6.52 -9.14 -9.73
C ILE A 55 6.16 -7.71 -10.13
N ARG A 56 5.24 -7.07 -9.41
CA ARG A 56 4.86 -5.66 -9.66
C ARG A 56 6.04 -4.71 -9.46
N ALA A 57 6.85 -4.94 -8.43
CA ALA A 57 8.06 -4.15 -8.18
C ALA A 57 9.03 -4.24 -9.36
N GLU A 58 9.29 -5.46 -9.83
CA GLU A 58 10.19 -5.69 -10.98
C GLU A 58 9.68 -4.99 -12.25
N GLN A 59 8.37 -5.09 -12.52
CA GLN A 59 7.73 -4.37 -13.64
C GLN A 59 7.81 -2.85 -13.51
N ALA A 60 7.88 -2.32 -12.28
CA ALA A 60 8.03 -0.90 -11.99
C ALA A 60 9.49 -0.40 -12.04
N GLY A 61 10.46 -1.26 -12.42
CA GLY A 61 11.87 -0.89 -12.56
C GLY A 61 12.78 -1.45 -11.47
N GLY A 62 12.29 -2.39 -10.66
CA GLY A 62 13.09 -3.15 -9.70
C GLY A 62 12.55 -3.09 -8.28
N PHE A 63 13.24 -3.82 -7.39
CA PHE A 63 12.85 -3.89 -5.99
C PHE A 63 13.37 -2.69 -5.18
N ASP A 64 12.46 -1.82 -4.74
CA ASP A 64 12.71 -0.77 -3.76
C ASP A 64 11.67 -0.82 -2.62
N MET A 65 12.15 -0.89 -1.38
CA MET A 65 11.31 -0.98 -0.19
C MET A 65 10.46 0.27 0.04
N ALA A 66 11.00 1.46 -0.22
CA ALA A 66 10.26 2.70 -0.02
C ALA A 66 9.06 2.78 -0.98
N THR A 67 9.31 2.47 -2.25
CA THR A 67 8.27 2.40 -3.29
C THR A 67 7.20 1.34 -2.97
N LEU A 68 7.62 0.15 -2.52
CA LEU A 68 6.68 -0.91 -2.14
C LEU A 68 5.81 -0.53 -0.94
N SER A 69 6.39 0.06 0.11
CA SER A 69 5.65 0.51 1.28
C SER A 69 4.60 1.57 0.92
N ALA A 70 4.90 2.47 -0.01
CA ALA A 70 3.94 3.45 -0.50
C ALA A 70 2.79 2.80 -1.29
N SER A 71 3.07 1.76 -2.07
CA SER A 71 2.03 1.02 -2.82
C SER A 71 1.10 0.19 -1.94
N LEU A 72 1.56 -0.24 -0.76
CA LEU A 72 0.77 -1.01 0.19
C LEU A 72 -0.03 -0.13 1.16
N ALA A 73 0.28 1.16 1.23
CA ALA A 73 -0.49 2.10 2.04
C ALA A 73 -1.93 2.15 1.50
N PRO A 74 -2.95 2.13 2.38
CA PRO A 74 -4.32 2.32 1.94
C PRO A 74 -4.42 3.65 1.19
N PRO A 75 -5.21 3.72 0.09
CA PRO A 75 -5.39 4.97 -0.63
C PRO A 75 -5.86 6.02 0.37
N ALA A 76 -5.18 7.17 0.39
CA ALA A 76 -5.60 8.31 1.19
C ALA A 76 -7.09 8.52 0.95
N ALA A 77 -7.88 8.49 2.02
CA ALA A 77 -9.31 8.69 1.93
C ALA A 77 -9.56 9.96 1.08
N PRO A 78 -10.50 9.93 0.12
CA PRO A 78 -10.82 11.12 -0.65
C PRO A 78 -11.11 12.26 0.33
N PRO A 79 -10.65 13.50 0.05
CA PRO A 79 -10.91 14.64 0.92
C PRO A 79 -12.42 14.67 1.17
N GLN A 80 -12.81 14.42 2.43
CA GLN A 80 -14.21 14.53 2.83
C GLN A 80 -14.66 15.91 2.38
N ALA A 81 -15.62 15.94 1.45
CA ALA A 81 -16.14 17.18 0.92
C ALA A 81 -16.54 18.03 2.13
N ALA A 82 -15.91 19.19 2.26
CA ALA A 82 -16.23 20.17 3.29
C ALA A 82 -17.76 20.34 3.33
N PRO A 83 -18.38 20.45 4.52
CA PRO A 83 -19.82 20.63 4.63
C PRO A 83 -20.19 21.83 3.76
N GLN A 84 -20.90 21.58 2.66
CA GLN A 84 -21.37 22.65 1.80
C GLN A 84 -22.31 23.49 2.64
N ASP A 85 -21.94 24.75 2.84
CA ASP A 85 -22.75 25.73 3.54
C ASP A 85 -24.01 25.96 2.71
N VAL A 86 -25.05 25.17 2.99
CA VAL A 86 -26.35 25.28 2.34
C VAL A 86 -26.88 26.66 2.68
N PRO A 87 -27.07 27.57 1.71
CA PRO A 87 -27.51 28.92 2.01
C PRO A 87 -28.87 28.84 2.69
N ARG A 88 -28.91 29.24 3.97
CA ARG A 88 -30.16 29.38 4.73
C ARG A 88 -31.07 30.34 3.97
N ARG A 89 -32.19 29.82 3.48
CA ARG A 89 -33.27 30.56 2.85
C ARG A 89 -33.62 31.79 3.71
N PRO A 90 -33.68 33.01 3.16
CA PRO A 90 -33.98 34.18 3.96
C PRO A 90 -35.41 34.07 4.53
N ALA A 91 -35.55 34.38 5.81
CA ALA A 91 -36.82 34.40 6.51
C ALA A 91 -37.77 35.42 5.85
N ALA A 92 -39.02 34.99 5.61
CA ALA A 92 -40.06 35.82 5.04
C ALA A 92 -40.33 37.05 5.93
N ALA A 93 -40.40 38.23 5.31
CA ALA A 93 -40.66 39.50 5.97
C ALA A 93 -42.04 39.54 6.66
N PRO A 94 -42.21 40.26 7.78
CA PRO A 94 -43.47 40.31 8.50
C PRO A 94 -44.51 41.12 7.72
N ARG A 95 -45.70 40.56 7.55
CA ARG A 95 -46.86 41.27 6.98
C ARG A 95 -47.24 42.43 7.91
N LYS A 96 -47.17 43.65 7.37
CA LYS A 96 -47.68 44.87 8.01
C LYS A 96 -49.20 44.72 8.16
N ALA A 97 -49.69 44.64 9.40
CA ALA A 97 -51.11 44.77 9.69
C ALA A 97 -51.54 46.21 9.39
N MET A 98 -52.31 46.39 8.33
CA MET A 98 -53.00 47.63 8.03
C MET A 98 -54.29 47.68 8.85
N ALA A 99 -54.55 48.85 9.40
CA ALA A 99 -55.61 49.21 10.32
C ALA A 99 -57.01 48.77 9.85
N ASP A 100 -57.96 48.70 10.79
CA ASP A 100 -59.15 49.51 10.64
C ASP A 100 -59.79 49.86 11.99
N ALA A 101 -60.04 51.16 12.13
CA ALA A 101 -60.81 51.79 13.16
C ALA A 101 -62.30 51.70 12.82
N ARG A 102 -63.17 51.49 13.81
CA ARG A 102 -64.35 52.34 14.08
C ARG A 102 -65.30 51.76 15.13
N ALA A 103 -65.86 52.72 15.87
CA ALA A 103 -67.06 52.72 16.71
C ALA A 103 -66.93 52.09 18.11
#